data_AF-A0A962A848-F1
#
_entry.id   AF-A0A962A848-F1
#
_cell.length_a   1.000
_cell.length_b   1.000
_cell.length_c   1.000
_cell.angle_alpha   90.00
_cell.angle_beta   90.00
_cell.angle_gamma   90.00
#
_symmetry.space_group_name_H-M   'P 1'
#
loop_
_entity.id
_entity.type
_entity.pdbx_description
1 polymer ?
#
loop_
_entity_poly.entity_id
_entity_poly.type
_entity_poly.pdbx_seq_one_letter_code
_entity_poly.pdbx_strand_id
1 'polypeptide(L)'
;MTDYDAAGLARLLGRGRQCQIHGRATPTFKTFCPAHDDKNNPSLLVADGYKTVVFHCYAACSQTQVIDALKNKYDATPKRFDVSSDASRLSSKSSAAASASSARHEPEAPRMTWAGCGLPHPPQAWQIRPPPGRWKEAGRWAWRSASGEILMWNIRFDSLDDPTEKTFIPMSVWEENGKKSWEQKAVATPRILYDLHLQDIAPDILMLEGEKSVETAKKWFGRGFWCTTTGAWSSVLRSDLSPLLGRRVVVATDMDGPGLAYASSIADYSPATSVEVLRIPSAFSPQLGDDLCNLDERGVTPAQFIATVLDSQSHALVKLR
;
A
#
# COMPACT_ATOMS: atom_id res chain seq x y z
N MET A 1 2.83 -27.51 19.46
CA MET A 1 2.68 -26.16 18.89
C MET A 1 1.77 -25.31 19.76
N THR A 2 2.33 -24.26 20.34
CA THR A 2 1.63 -23.29 21.18
C THR A 2 1.28 -22.05 20.34
N ASP A 3 0.03 -21.59 20.44
CA ASP A 3 -0.42 -20.36 19.77
C ASP A 3 -0.04 -19.12 20.57
N TYR A 4 0.60 -18.17 19.91
CA TYR A 4 1.02 -16.91 20.51
C TYR A 4 0.36 -15.72 19.83
N ASP A 5 -0.15 -14.78 20.63
CA ASP A 5 -0.44 -13.42 20.16
C ASP A 5 0.86 -12.65 19.86
N ALA A 6 0.75 -11.46 19.28
CA ALA A 6 1.91 -10.69 18.86
C ALA A 6 2.84 -10.30 20.02
N ALA A 7 2.28 -9.99 21.19
CA ALA A 7 3.07 -9.67 22.38
C ALA A 7 3.82 -10.91 22.89
N GLY A 8 3.18 -12.07 22.84
CA GLY A 8 3.76 -13.37 23.15
C GLY A 8 4.91 -13.73 22.21
N LEU A 9 4.71 -13.58 20.90
CA LEU A 9 5.76 -13.78 19.90
C LEU A 9 6.94 -12.82 20.10
N ALA A 10 6.67 -11.55 20.38
CA ALA A 10 7.72 -10.56 20.62
C ALA A 10 8.56 -10.85 21.87
N ARG A 11 7.96 -11.42 22.92
CA ARG A 11 8.69 -11.89 24.12
C ARG A 11 9.51 -13.13 23.83
N LEU A 12 8.92 -14.09 23.12
CA LEU A 12 9.57 -15.36 22.75
C LEU A 12 10.81 -15.15 21.89
N LEU A 13 10.69 -14.28 20.88
CA LEU A 13 11.76 -14.01 19.91
C LEU A 13 12.81 -13.02 20.45
N GLY A 14 12.46 -12.22 21.47
CA GLY A 14 13.38 -11.31 22.15
C GLY A 14 13.38 -9.89 21.58
N ARG A 15 13.83 -8.93 22.40
CA ARG A 15 13.81 -7.48 22.09
C ARG A 15 12.45 -6.93 21.65
N GLY A 16 11.34 -7.48 22.18
CA GLY A 16 9.97 -7.04 21.91
C GLY A 16 9.64 -5.61 22.33
N ARG A 17 10.27 -4.63 21.68
CA ARG A 17 10.03 -3.21 21.88
C ARG A 17 8.73 -2.88 21.16
N GLN A 18 7.76 -2.39 21.91
CA GLN A 18 6.55 -1.85 21.32
C GLN A 18 6.92 -0.63 20.48
N CYS A 19 6.52 -0.66 19.21
CA CYS A 19 6.65 0.44 18.29
C CYS A 19 5.25 0.99 18.04
N GLN A 20 5.05 2.28 18.33
CA GLN A 20 3.83 2.94 17.90
C GLN A 20 3.88 3.16 16.40
N ILE A 21 3.02 2.46 15.68
CA ILE A 21 2.77 2.71 14.26
C ILE A 21 1.49 3.52 14.17
N HIS A 22 1.61 4.75 13.68
CA HIS A 22 0.46 5.63 13.44
C HIS A 22 -0.57 4.93 12.54
N GLY A 23 -1.84 4.92 12.96
CA GLY A 23 -2.94 4.28 12.22
C GLY A 23 -3.22 2.82 12.60
N ARG A 24 -2.49 2.23 13.56
CA ARG A 24 -2.81 0.91 14.11
C ARG A 24 -3.36 1.01 15.52
N ALA A 25 -4.54 0.45 15.74
CA ALA A 25 -5.14 0.36 17.08
C ALA A 25 -4.46 -0.70 17.96
N THR A 26 -3.87 -1.73 17.35
CA THR A 26 -3.22 -2.83 18.07
C THR A 26 -1.73 -2.56 18.32
N PRO A 27 -1.21 -2.91 19.50
CA PRO A 27 0.22 -2.86 19.79
C PRO A 27 1.02 -3.61 18.72
N THR A 28 2.02 -2.94 18.15
CA THR A 28 2.97 -3.56 17.23
C THR A 28 4.33 -3.66 17.93
N PHE A 29 5.03 -4.77 17.70
CA PHE A 29 6.34 -5.02 18.27
C PHE A 29 7.37 -5.23 17.17
N LYS A 30 8.57 -4.72 17.40
CA LYS A 30 9.74 -5.04 16.58
C LYS A 30 10.61 -6.03 17.37
N THR A 31 10.93 -7.16 16.76
CA THR A 31 11.58 -8.33 17.39
C THR A 31 12.50 -9.05 16.39
N PHE A 32 13.27 -10.03 16.85
CA PHE A 32 14.19 -10.77 16.00
C PHE A 32 13.44 -11.72 15.06
N CYS A 33 13.96 -11.87 13.85
CA CYS A 33 13.40 -12.80 12.88
C CYS A 33 13.93 -14.21 13.14
N PRO A 34 13.07 -15.23 13.32
CA PRO A 34 13.54 -16.59 13.56
C PRO A 34 14.17 -17.23 12.31
N ALA A 35 13.98 -16.65 11.12
CA ALA A 35 14.41 -17.21 9.84
C ALA A 35 15.85 -16.81 9.42
N HIS A 36 16.47 -15.80 10.05
CA HIS A 36 17.86 -15.42 9.79
C HIS A 36 18.53 -14.88 11.07
N ASP A 37 19.81 -14.51 11.01
CA ASP A 37 20.49 -13.88 12.15
C ASP A 37 20.40 -12.34 12.05
N ASP A 38 19.60 -11.73 12.92
CA ASP A 38 19.46 -10.28 13.06
C ASP A 38 19.72 -9.79 14.49
N LYS A 39 20.55 -10.51 15.26
CA LYS A 39 20.83 -10.26 16.69
C LYS A 39 21.19 -8.80 17.04
N ASN A 40 21.77 -8.07 16.09
CA ASN A 40 22.17 -6.67 16.30
C ASN A 40 21.07 -5.66 15.93
N ASN A 41 20.16 -6.01 15.02
CA ASN A 41 19.12 -5.11 14.53
C ASN A 41 17.83 -5.90 14.22
N PRO A 42 16.88 -5.96 15.16
CA PRO A 42 15.61 -6.68 14.98
C PRO A 42 14.93 -6.30 13.66
N SER A 43 14.54 -7.28 12.86
CA SER A 43 14.00 -7.07 11.52
C SER A 43 12.54 -7.50 11.36
N LEU A 44 12.00 -8.23 12.35
CA LEU A 44 10.64 -8.74 12.31
C LEU A 44 9.68 -7.79 13.02
N LEU A 45 8.69 -7.31 12.30
CA LEU A 45 7.54 -6.62 12.85
C LEU A 45 6.43 -7.65 13.11
N VAL A 46 5.83 -7.66 14.30
CA VAL A 46 4.68 -8.51 14.65
C VAL A 46 3.55 -7.67 15.26
N ALA A 47 2.31 -7.98 14.94
CA ALA A 47 1.13 -7.35 15.55
C ALA A 47 -0.11 -8.23 15.48
N ASP A 48 -1.05 -8.02 16.39
CA ASP A 48 -2.35 -8.66 16.32
C ASP A 48 -3.15 -8.02 15.17
N GLY A 49 -3.45 -8.82 14.15
CA GLY A 49 -4.36 -8.46 13.07
C GLY A 49 -5.80 -8.84 13.40
N TYR A 50 -6.71 -8.64 12.45
CA TYR A 50 -8.14 -8.89 12.67
C TYR A 50 -8.49 -10.38 12.85
N LYS A 51 -7.91 -11.27 12.03
CA LYS A 51 -8.18 -12.73 12.08
C LYS A 51 -7.01 -13.55 12.60
N THR A 52 -5.81 -12.98 12.60
CA THR A 52 -4.57 -13.68 12.96
C THR A 52 -3.50 -12.67 13.33
N VAL A 53 -2.48 -13.11 14.06
CA VAL A 53 -1.23 -12.36 14.15
C VAL A 53 -0.63 -12.19 12.76
N VAL A 54 -0.23 -10.97 12.44
CA VAL A 54 0.42 -10.60 11.18
C VAL A 54 1.85 -10.17 11.46
N PHE A 55 2.75 -10.49 10.53
CA PHE A 55 4.16 -10.15 10.66
C PHE A 55 4.82 -9.83 9.33
N HIS A 56 5.89 -9.05 9.38
CA HIS A 56 6.68 -8.65 8.22
C HIS A 56 8.17 -8.60 8.58
N CYS A 57 9.00 -9.26 7.78
CA CYS A 57 10.45 -9.24 7.92
C CYS A 57 11.05 -8.21 6.95
N TYR A 58 11.72 -7.18 7.47
CA TYR A 58 12.37 -6.15 6.66
C TYR A 58 13.66 -6.63 5.95
N ALA A 59 14.16 -7.83 6.27
CA ALA A 59 15.29 -8.47 5.61
C ALA A 59 14.86 -9.49 4.53
N ALA A 60 13.63 -9.36 4.01
CA ALA A 60 13.10 -10.13 2.88
C ALA A 60 12.92 -11.64 3.11
N CYS A 61 12.72 -12.11 4.34
CA CYS A 61 12.24 -13.47 4.57
C CYS A 61 10.77 -13.61 4.13
N SER A 62 10.46 -14.70 3.42
CA SER A 62 9.08 -15.06 3.07
C SER A 62 8.24 -15.43 4.30
N GLN A 63 6.91 -15.35 4.17
CA GLN A 63 5.97 -15.78 5.21
C GLN A 63 6.22 -17.23 5.63
N THR A 64 6.42 -18.14 4.66
CA THR A 64 6.69 -19.55 4.89
C THR A 64 7.98 -19.77 5.69
N GLN A 65 9.08 -19.10 5.33
CA GLN A 65 10.34 -19.21 6.06
C GLN A 65 10.21 -18.79 7.52
N VAL A 66 9.47 -17.72 7.80
CA VAL A 66 9.24 -17.25 9.18
C VAL A 66 8.34 -18.23 9.94
N ILE A 67 7.25 -18.72 9.34
CA ILE A 67 6.33 -19.68 9.96
C ILE A 67 7.05 -21.01 10.25
N ASP A 68 7.80 -21.53 9.30
CA ASP A 68 8.53 -22.79 9.46
C ASP A 68 9.62 -22.65 10.53
N ALA A 69 10.32 -21.51 10.57
CA ALA A 69 11.31 -21.25 11.61
C ALA A 69 10.65 -21.13 13.01
N LEU A 70 9.48 -20.50 13.14
CA LEU A 70 8.73 -20.44 14.39
C LEU A 70 8.36 -21.85 14.89
N LYS A 71 7.83 -22.68 13.99
CA LYS A 71 7.45 -24.06 14.32
C LYS A 71 8.67 -24.90 14.70
N ASN A 72 9.71 -24.89 13.87
CA ASN A 72 10.85 -25.79 14.01
C ASN A 72 11.77 -25.41 15.17
N LYS A 73 11.94 -24.12 15.48
CA LYS A 73 12.86 -23.66 16.52
C LYS A 73 12.20 -23.42 17.87
N TYR A 74 10.91 -23.09 17.89
CA TYR A 74 10.22 -22.64 19.10
C TYR A 74 8.91 -23.37 19.40
N ASP A 75 8.50 -24.35 18.58
CA ASP A 75 7.19 -25.01 18.64
C ASP A 75 6.03 -23.99 18.74
N ALA A 76 6.17 -22.88 18.02
CA ALA A 76 5.28 -21.72 18.11
C ALA A 76 4.51 -21.50 16.80
N THR A 77 3.24 -21.10 16.93
CA THR A 77 2.38 -20.71 15.81
C THR A 77 1.74 -19.34 16.05
N PRO A 78 1.59 -18.49 15.01
CA PRO A 78 0.86 -17.24 15.14
C PRO A 78 -0.62 -17.53 15.43
N LYS A 79 -1.14 -16.99 16.53
CA LYS A 79 -2.52 -17.21 16.97
C LYS A 79 -3.53 -16.72 15.93
N ARG A 80 -4.55 -17.53 15.67
CA ARG A 80 -5.76 -17.12 14.95
C ARG A 80 -6.80 -16.61 15.95
N PHE A 81 -7.46 -15.51 15.63
CA PHE A 81 -8.51 -14.92 16.44
C PHE A 81 -9.87 -15.33 15.87
N ASP A 82 -10.75 -15.81 16.74
CA ASP A 82 -12.11 -16.17 16.35
C ASP A 82 -12.95 -14.89 16.20
N VAL A 83 -13.45 -14.66 15.00
CA VAL A 83 -14.26 -13.49 14.65
C VAL A 83 -15.67 -13.56 15.26
N SER A 84 -16.09 -14.72 15.78
CA SER A 84 -17.44 -14.95 16.32
C SER A 84 -17.60 -14.63 17.81
N SER A 85 -16.51 -14.57 18.60
CA SER A 85 -16.59 -14.44 20.06
C SER A 85 -16.10 -13.12 20.66
N ASP A 86 -15.53 -12.19 19.86
CA ASP A 86 -14.89 -10.97 20.36
C ASP A 86 -15.47 -9.65 19.80
N ALA A 87 -16.73 -9.68 19.33
CA ALA A 87 -17.49 -8.49 18.95
C ALA A 87 -17.72 -7.49 20.12
N SER A 88 -17.42 -7.88 21.36
CA SER A 88 -17.60 -7.07 22.57
C SER A 88 -16.49 -6.04 22.83
N ARG A 89 -15.34 -6.11 22.14
CA ARG A 89 -14.23 -5.15 22.36
C ARG A 89 -14.38 -3.81 21.63
N LEU A 90 -15.40 -3.67 20.78
CA LEU A 90 -15.64 -2.46 19.98
C LEU A 90 -16.85 -1.62 20.44
N SER A 91 -17.55 -1.99 21.53
CA SER A 91 -18.83 -1.34 21.90
C SER A 91 -19.03 -0.96 23.38
N SER A 92 -18.00 -0.54 24.13
CA SER A 92 -18.23 0.14 25.43
C SER A 92 -17.72 1.57 25.41
N LYS A 93 -18.58 2.48 24.95
CA LYS A 93 -18.50 3.92 25.24
C LYS A 93 -18.80 4.17 26.72
N SER A 94 -18.00 5.06 27.32
CA SER A 94 -18.34 6.06 28.34
C SER A 94 -19.44 5.76 29.39
N SER A 95 -19.03 5.66 30.66
CA SER A 95 -19.67 6.43 31.77
C SER A 95 -18.87 6.33 33.09
N ALA A 96 -18.37 7.48 33.53
CA ALA A 96 -18.02 7.96 34.89
C ALA A 96 -17.71 7.01 36.07
N ALA A 97 -16.57 7.22 36.75
CA ALA A 97 -16.51 7.88 38.07
C ALA A 97 -15.05 8.07 38.54
N ALA A 98 -14.84 9.16 39.29
CA ALA A 98 -13.55 9.75 39.64
C ALA A 98 -12.70 8.97 40.67
N SER A 99 -11.39 9.14 40.59
CA SER A 99 -10.49 9.17 41.75
C SER A 99 -9.30 10.07 41.44
N ALA A 100 -9.14 11.10 42.26
CA ALA A 100 -8.17 12.17 42.10
C ALA A 100 -6.74 11.67 42.35
N SER A 101 -5.84 11.93 41.40
CA SER A 101 -4.42 12.12 41.69
C SER A 101 -3.91 13.28 40.86
N SER A 102 -3.41 14.31 41.52
CA SER A 102 -2.83 15.51 40.92
C SER A 102 -1.60 15.16 40.08
N ALA A 103 -1.78 14.94 38.79
CA ALA A 103 -0.71 14.98 37.81
C ALA A 103 -0.73 16.37 37.15
N ARG A 104 0.43 17.04 37.18
CA ARG A 104 0.65 18.36 36.61
C ARG A 104 0.21 18.34 35.13
N HIS A 105 -0.65 19.29 34.74
CA HIS A 105 -0.98 19.54 33.34
C HIS A 105 0.28 20.07 32.63
N GLU A 106 0.97 19.19 31.90
CA GLU A 106 1.68 19.63 30.72
C GLU A 106 0.64 19.93 29.63
N PRO A 107 0.73 21.08 28.94
CA PRO A 107 -0.19 21.39 27.87
C PRO A 107 -0.09 20.31 26.79
N GLU A 108 -1.21 19.65 26.51
CA GLU A 108 -1.33 18.65 25.45
C GLU A 108 -0.93 19.34 24.13
N ALA A 109 0.18 18.92 23.54
CA ALA A 109 0.65 19.48 22.27
C ALA A 109 -0.48 19.42 21.23
N PRO A 110 -0.67 20.49 20.42
CA PRO A 110 -1.77 20.54 19.47
C PRO A 110 -1.73 19.29 18.55
N ARG A 111 -2.80 18.49 18.59
CA ARG A 111 -2.93 17.31 17.73
C ARG A 111 -3.30 17.78 16.33
N MET A 112 -2.33 17.77 15.44
CA MET A 112 -2.53 17.85 13.99
C MET A 112 -3.60 16.85 13.53
N THR A 113 -4.64 17.33 12.85
CA THR A 113 -5.72 16.49 12.29
C THR A 113 -5.69 16.53 10.76
N TRP A 114 -6.03 15.42 10.11
CA TRP A 114 -6.16 15.41 8.65
C TRP A 114 -7.38 16.25 8.28
N ALA A 115 -7.18 17.29 7.47
CA ALA A 115 -8.17 18.34 7.23
C ALA A 115 -9.16 18.04 6.09
N GLY A 116 -9.09 16.82 5.52
CA GLY A 116 -9.79 16.46 4.28
C GLY A 116 -9.23 17.14 3.03
N CYS A 117 -10.04 17.22 1.98
CA CYS A 117 -9.83 18.17 0.89
C CYS A 117 -10.15 19.58 1.41
N GLY A 118 -9.28 20.55 1.15
CA GLY A 118 -9.55 21.91 1.59
C GLY A 118 -8.73 23.00 0.92
N LEU A 119 -7.69 22.66 0.16
CA LEU A 119 -6.93 23.64 -0.61
C LEU A 119 -7.11 23.35 -2.10
N PRO A 120 -7.67 24.29 -2.89
CA PRO A 120 -7.90 24.08 -4.32
C PRO A 120 -6.61 24.11 -5.15
N HIS A 121 -5.50 24.53 -4.55
CA HIS A 121 -4.21 24.67 -5.24
C HIS A 121 -3.23 23.56 -4.85
N PRO A 122 -2.36 23.11 -5.77
CA PRO A 122 -1.31 22.14 -5.48
C PRO A 122 -0.30 22.65 -4.44
N PRO A 123 0.49 21.76 -3.83
CA PRO A 123 1.66 22.14 -3.03
C PRO A 123 2.67 22.91 -3.89
N GLN A 124 3.19 24.00 -3.33
CA GLN A 124 4.22 24.82 -3.94
C GLN A 124 5.60 24.17 -3.77
N ALA A 125 6.54 24.48 -4.67
CA ALA A 125 7.88 23.86 -4.67
C ALA A 125 8.61 24.01 -3.32
N TRP A 126 8.49 25.15 -2.66
CA TRP A 126 9.11 25.42 -1.35
C TRP A 126 8.51 24.62 -0.18
N GLN A 127 7.35 23.99 -0.38
CA GLN A 127 6.69 23.12 0.61
C GLN A 127 7.14 21.66 0.51
N ILE A 128 7.86 21.30 -0.57
CA ILE A 128 8.25 19.93 -0.87
C ILE A 128 9.73 19.80 -0.60
N ARG A 129 10.10 18.89 0.32
CA ARG A 129 11.49 18.61 0.68
C ARG A 129 11.87 17.19 0.28
N PRO A 130 12.50 16.99 -0.89
CA PRO A 130 13.14 15.73 -1.20
C PRO A 130 14.32 15.43 -0.24
N PRO A 131 14.80 14.18 -0.21
CA PRO A 131 16.01 13.82 0.53
C PRO A 131 17.22 14.69 0.12
N PRO A 132 18.28 14.74 0.94
CA PRO A 132 19.55 15.34 0.50
C PRO A 132 20.02 14.74 -0.83
N GLY A 133 20.51 15.58 -1.75
CA GLY A 133 20.93 15.17 -3.08
C GLY A 133 20.39 16.09 -4.18
N ARG A 134 20.77 15.82 -5.43
CA ARG A 134 20.21 16.53 -6.59
C ARG A 134 19.05 15.76 -7.17
N TRP A 135 17.88 16.38 -7.16
CA TRP A 135 16.63 15.75 -7.57
C TRP A 135 15.92 16.57 -8.64
N LYS A 136 15.33 15.88 -9.61
CA LYS A 136 14.44 16.48 -10.62
C LYS A 136 13.04 15.92 -10.44
N GLU A 137 12.05 16.81 -10.36
CA GLU A 137 10.67 16.39 -10.40
C GLU A 137 10.35 15.73 -11.74
N ALA A 138 9.88 14.49 -11.68
CA ALA A 138 9.56 13.67 -12.85
C ALA A 138 8.04 13.51 -13.05
N GLY A 139 7.24 13.82 -12.03
CA GLY A 139 5.78 13.81 -12.13
C GLY A 139 5.09 14.16 -10.83
N ARG A 140 3.83 14.60 -10.93
CA ARG A 140 2.95 14.84 -9.79
C ARG A 140 1.53 14.41 -10.14
N TRP A 141 0.88 13.70 -9.23
CA TRP A 141 -0.46 13.13 -9.46
C TRP A 141 -1.40 13.46 -8.31
N ALA A 142 -2.58 13.99 -8.62
CA ALA A 142 -3.60 14.33 -7.64
C ALA A 142 -4.49 13.12 -7.36
N TRP A 143 -4.50 12.67 -6.11
CA TRP A 143 -5.38 11.63 -5.61
C TRP A 143 -6.68 12.27 -5.12
N ARG A 144 -7.80 11.85 -5.71
CA ARG A 144 -9.11 12.48 -5.53
C ARG A 144 -10.10 11.56 -4.83
N SER A 145 -10.98 12.13 -4.02
CA SER A 145 -12.16 11.43 -3.49
C SER A 145 -13.09 10.98 -4.63
N ALA A 146 -14.11 10.19 -4.32
CA ALA A 146 -15.16 9.84 -5.30
C ALA A 146 -15.91 11.06 -5.87
N SER A 147 -15.97 12.18 -5.12
CA SER A 147 -16.57 13.45 -5.57
C SER A 147 -15.62 14.32 -6.41
N GLY A 148 -14.37 13.89 -6.65
CA GLY A 148 -13.38 14.65 -7.43
C GLY A 148 -12.52 15.62 -6.63
N GLU A 149 -12.75 15.72 -5.32
CA GLU A 149 -12.00 16.59 -4.41
C GLU A 149 -10.58 16.09 -4.21
N ILE A 150 -9.58 16.99 -4.21
CA ILE A 150 -8.17 16.63 -4.05
C ILE A 150 -7.88 16.31 -2.58
N LEU A 151 -7.48 15.08 -2.29
CA LEU A 151 -7.10 14.65 -0.93
C LEU A 151 -5.58 14.64 -0.72
N MET A 152 -4.83 14.41 -1.79
CA MET A 152 -3.37 14.29 -1.73
C MET A 152 -2.74 14.49 -3.11
N TRP A 153 -1.47 14.87 -3.11
CA TRP A 153 -0.59 14.73 -4.26
C TRP A 153 0.47 13.69 -3.97
N ASN A 154 0.82 12.85 -4.93
CA ASN A 154 2.04 12.07 -4.88
C ASN A 154 3.01 12.64 -5.91
N ILE A 155 4.23 12.97 -5.49
CA ILE A 155 5.22 13.67 -6.33
C ILE A 155 6.45 12.80 -6.46
N ARG A 156 6.79 12.44 -7.70
CA ARG A 156 7.98 11.65 -8.02
C ARG A 156 9.15 12.56 -8.31
N PHE A 157 10.28 12.24 -7.70
CA PHE A 157 11.58 12.80 -8.01
C PHE A 157 12.51 11.70 -8.48
N ASP A 158 13.17 11.94 -9.59
CA ASP A 158 14.27 11.10 -10.08
C ASP A 158 15.60 11.75 -9.66
N SER A 159 16.55 10.95 -9.20
CA SER A 159 17.87 11.44 -8.81
C SER A 159 18.64 11.88 -10.06
N LEU A 160 19.30 13.03 -9.96
CA LEU A 160 20.24 13.52 -10.98
C LEU A 160 21.64 12.93 -10.80
N ASP A 161 21.87 12.24 -9.68
CA ASP A 161 23.15 11.62 -9.33
C ASP A 161 23.16 10.11 -9.67
N ASP A 162 22.02 9.42 -9.51
CA ASP A 162 21.82 8.02 -9.88
C ASP A 162 20.51 7.83 -10.68
N PRO A 163 20.57 7.47 -11.98
CA PRO A 163 19.37 7.33 -12.80
C PRO A 163 18.43 6.19 -12.38
N THR A 164 18.88 5.28 -11.51
CA THR A 164 18.05 4.18 -10.97
C THR A 164 17.32 4.58 -9.68
N GLU A 165 17.76 5.67 -9.04
CA GLU A 165 17.20 6.13 -7.77
C GLU A 165 16.02 7.07 -8.01
N LYS A 166 14.89 6.74 -7.37
CA LYS A 166 13.66 7.53 -7.40
C LYS A 166 13.04 7.60 -6.01
N THR A 167 12.37 8.71 -5.71
CA THR A 167 11.61 8.88 -4.48
C THR A 167 10.23 9.46 -4.74
N PHE A 168 9.29 9.14 -3.87
CA PHE A 168 7.90 9.57 -3.95
C PHE A 168 7.52 10.29 -2.67
N ILE A 169 7.06 11.52 -2.82
CA ILE A 169 6.70 12.40 -1.71
C ILE A 169 5.19 12.61 -1.72
N PRO A 170 4.46 11.97 -0.78
CA PRO A 170 3.04 12.25 -0.61
C PRO A 170 2.86 13.58 0.13
N MET A 171 1.98 14.42 -0.39
CA MET A 171 1.56 15.70 0.17
C MET A 171 0.07 15.64 0.47
N SER A 172 -0.35 15.87 1.71
CA SER A 172 -1.77 15.96 2.10
C SER A 172 -2.00 17.17 3.00
N VAL A 173 -3.25 17.63 3.11
CA VAL A 173 -3.60 18.80 3.92
C VAL A 173 -3.91 18.38 5.36
N TRP A 174 -3.27 19.06 6.31
CA TRP A 174 -3.49 18.87 7.74
C TRP A 174 -3.85 20.21 8.39
N GLU A 175 -4.57 20.13 9.49
CA GLU A 175 -5.04 21.27 10.26
C GLU A 175 -4.45 21.23 11.67
N GLU A 176 -3.84 22.36 12.04
CA GLU A 176 -3.37 22.64 13.39
C GLU A 176 -3.88 24.01 13.82
N ASN A 177 -4.56 24.09 14.96
CA ASN A 177 -5.10 25.34 15.50
C ASN A 177 -5.95 26.14 14.48
N GLY A 178 -6.78 25.44 13.67
CA GLY A 178 -7.63 26.04 12.64
C GLY A 178 -6.91 26.47 11.36
N LYS A 179 -5.59 26.25 11.26
CA LYS A 179 -4.79 26.58 10.07
C LYS A 179 -4.50 25.32 9.27
N LYS A 180 -4.91 25.32 8.00
CA LYS A 180 -4.63 24.25 7.05
C LYS A 180 -3.28 24.46 6.34
N SER A 181 -2.46 23.41 6.28
CA SER A 181 -1.17 23.40 5.57
C SER A 181 -0.95 22.10 4.81
N TRP A 182 -0.16 22.18 3.73
CA TRP A 182 0.37 21.01 3.05
C TRP A 182 1.48 20.38 3.90
N GLU A 183 1.37 19.09 4.17
CA GLU A 183 2.35 18.31 4.90
C GLU A 183 2.85 17.13 4.05
N GLN A 184 4.13 16.79 4.19
CA GLN A 184 4.75 15.60 3.57
C GLN A 184 4.30 14.30 4.24
N LYS A 185 3.00 14.02 4.17
CA LYS A 185 2.33 12.88 4.77
C LYS A 185 1.35 12.31 3.75
N ALA A 186 1.25 10.98 3.71
CA ALA A 186 0.13 10.33 3.02
C ALA A 186 -1.18 10.58 3.78
N VAL A 187 -2.31 10.46 3.07
CA VAL A 187 -3.63 10.41 3.72
C VAL A 187 -3.69 9.29 4.76
N ALA A 188 -4.55 9.46 5.75
CA ALA A 188 -4.82 8.44 6.75
C ALA A 188 -5.30 7.14 6.07
N THR A 189 -5.03 6.00 6.72
CA THR A 189 -5.52 4.70 6.24
C THR A 189 -6.98 4.51 6.64
N PRO A 190 -7.82 3.87 5.79
CA PRO A 190 -7.45 3.28 4.51
C PRO A 190 -7.25 4.33 3.41
N ARG A 191 -6.24 4.13 2.56
CA ARG A 191 -5.87 5.03 1.47
C ARG A 191 -6.84 4.84 0.30
N ILE A 192 -7.30 5.93 -0.27
CA ILE A 192 -8.09 5.91 -1.52
C ILE A 192 -7.28 5.29 -2.67
N LEU A 193 -7.97 4.89 -3.73
CA LEU A 193 -7.37 4.49 -5.01
C LEU A 193 -7.09 5.72 -5.88
N TYR A 194 -6.08 5.65 -6.75
CA TYR A 194 -5.79 6.72 -7.69
C TYR A 194 -6.97 6.88 -8.67
N ASP A 195 -7.31 8.12 -9.03
CA ASP A 195 -8.46 8.40 -9.90
C ASP A 195 -9.81 7.78 -9.45
N LEU A 196 -10.05 7.66 -8.15
CA LEU A 196 -11.30 7.12 -7.60
C LEU A 196 -12.57 7.85 -8.11
N HIS A 197 -12.51 9.17 -8.33
CA HIS A 197 -13.59 9.93 -8.96
C HIS A 197 -14.01 9.44 -10.36
N LEU A 198 -13.21 8.60 -11.02
CA LEU A 198 -13.50 8.01 -12.32
C LEU A 198 -13.98 6.56 -12.22
N GLN A 199 -14.28 6.06 -11.02
CA GLN A 199 -14.66 4.66 -10.80
C GLN A 199 -15.85 4.19 -11.63
N ASP A 200 -16.74 5.08 -12.06
CA ASP A 200 -17.93 4.72 -12.82
C ASP A 200 -17.77 4.89 -14.34
N ILE A 201 -16.54 5.16 -14.81
CA ILE A 201 -16.26 5.31 -16.24
C ILE A 201 -16.39 4.00 -17.02
N ALA A 202 -16.14 2.88 -16.34
CA ALA A 202 -16.26 1.52 -16.85
C ALA A 202 -16.48 0.52 -15.69
N PRO A 203 -17.17 -0.61 -15.95
CA PRO A 203 -17.36 -1.65 -14.93
C PRO A 203 -16.07 -2.45 -14.67
N ASP A 204 -15.23 -2.61 -15.69
CA ASP A 204 -13.98 -3.36 -15.62
C ASP A 204 -12.82 -2.44 -15.21
N ILE A 205 -11.93 -3.00 -14.40
CA ILE A 205 -10.83 -2.26 -13.78
C ILE A 205 -9.51 -2.74 -14.37
N LEU A 206 -8.68 -1.80 -14.81
CA LEU A 206 -7.27 -2.05 -15.09
C LEU A 206 -6.46 -1.51 -13.90
N MET A 207 -5.85 -2.41 -13.13
CA MET A 207 -5.04 -2.11 -11.96
C MET A 207 -3.57 -2.11 -12.35
N LEU A 208 -2.90 -0.97 -12.20
CA LEU A 208 -1.51 -0.76 -12.59
C LEU A 208 -0.63 -0.56 -11.35
N GLU A 209 0.68 -0.75 -11.49
CA GLU A 209 1.61 -0.65 -10.37
C GLU A 209 1.73 0.77 -9.80
N GLY A 210 1.76 1.80 -10.67
CA GLY A 210 1.93 3.19 -10.26
C GLY A 210 1.23 4.19 -11.19
N GLU A 211 1.22 5.45 -10.78
CA GLU A 211 0.42 6.51 -11.42
C GLU A 211 0.88 6.80 -12.86
N LYS A 212 2.17 6.67 -13.16
CA LYS A 212 2.71 6.88 -14.51
C LYS A 212 2.12 5.87 -15.51
N SER A 213 2.05 4.60 -15.12
CA SER A 213 1.48 3.51 -15.93
C SER A 213 -0.04 3.66 -16.08
N VAL A 214 -0.73 4.18 -15.05
CA VAL A 214 -2.16 4.56 -15.14
C VAL A 214 -2.38 5.61 -16.22
N GLU A 215 -1.56 6.67 -16.24
CA GLU A 215 -1.67 7.73 -17.25
C GLU A 215 -1.43 7.21 -18.67
N THR A 216 -0.47 6.30 -18.85
CA THR A 216 -0.27 5.63 -20.14
C THR A 216 -1.47 4.76 -20.53
N ALA A 217 -1.99 3.95 -19.60
CA ALA A 217 -3.14 3.10 -19.85
C ALA A 217 -4.40 3.90 -20.23
N LYS A 218 -4.63 5.05 -19.60
CA LYS A 218 -5.73 5.98 -19.94
C LYS A 218 -5.61 6.49 -21.38
N LYS A 219 -4.40 6.81 -21.84
CA LYS A 219 -4.15 7.22 -23.24
C LYS A 219 -4.42 6.08 -24.21
N TRP A 220 -4.03 4.86 -23.85
CA TRP A 220 -4.09 3.70 -24.75
C TRP A 220 -5.49 3.10 -24.87
N PHE A 221 -6.19 2.97 -23.74
CA PHE A 221 -7.47 2.24 -23.68
C PHE A 221 -8.69 3.16 -23.50
N GLY A 222 -8.47 4.46 -23.30
CA GLY A 222 -9.54 5.44 -23.14
C GLY A 222 -10.51 5.06 -22.03
N ARG A 223 -11.79 4.95 -22.38
CA ARG A 223 -12.88 4.62 -21.45
C ARG A 223 -13.20 3.12 -21.37
N GLY A 224 -12.38 2.26 -21.98
CA GLY A 224 -12.60 0.80 -21.94
C GLY A 224 -12.43 0.19 -20.55
N PHE A 225 -11.65 0.84 -19.68
CA PHE A 225 -11.39 0.43 -18.31
C PHE A 225 -11.37 1.64 -17.37
N TRP A 226 -11.70 1.42 -16.10
CA TRP A 226 -11.23 2.30 -15.04
C TRP A 226 -9.78 1.93 -14.72
N CYS A 227 -8.85 2.78 -15.15
CA CYS A 227 -7.42 2.61 -14.88
C CYS A 227 -7.08 3.22 -13.52
N THR A 228 -6.50 2.44 -12.59
CA THR A 228 -6.19 2.89 -11.23
C THR A 228 -4.96 2.18 -10.64
N THR A 229 -4.53 2.60 -9.45
CA THR A 229 -3.43 2.01 -8.68
C THR A 229 -3.60 2.24 -7.17
N THR A 230 -2.98 1.39 -6.35
CA THR A 230 -2.71 1.68 -4.93
C THR A 230 -1.39 2.43 -4.72
N GLY A 231 -0.69 2.78 -5.81
CA GLY A 231 0.54 3.58 -5.87
C GLY A 231 1.83 2.74 -5.75
N ALA A 232 1.78 1.61 -5.06
CA ALA A 232 2.84 0.62 -5.00
C ALA A 232 2.31 -0.70 -4.42
N TRP A 233 3.03 -1.80 -4.64
CA TRP A 233 2.66 -3.11 -4.10
C TRP A 233 2.51 -3.11 -2.57
N SER A 234 3.40 -2.41 -1.87
CA SER A 234 3.40 -2.30 -0.41
C SER A 234 2.24 -1.48 0.16
N SER A 235 1.41 -0.88 -0.68
CA SER A 235 0.26 -0.08 -0.28
C SER A 235 -1.07 -0.83 -0.32
N VAL A 236 -1.16 -2.00 -0.95
CA VAL A 236 -2.43 -2.76 -1.11
C VAL A 236 -3.17 -2.94 0.21
N LEU A 237 -2.47 -3.45 1.23
CA LEU A 237 -3.06 -3.70 2.56
C LEU A 237 -3.45 -2.45 3.34
N ARG A 238 -3.00 -1.27 2.88
CA ARG A 238 -3.31 0.03 3.48
C ARG A 238 -4.38 0.78 2.67
N SER A 239 -4.82 0.24 1.55
CA SER A 239 -5.78 0.86 0.66
C SER A 239 -7.20 0.37 0.89
N ASP A 240 -8.17 1.24 0.65
CA ASP A 240 -9.57 0.88 0.54
C ASP A 240 -9.81 0.21 -0.81
N LEU A 241 -10.02 -1.11 -0.78
CA LEU A 241 -10.32 -1.92 -1.96
C LEU A 241 -11.83 -2.13 -2.16
N SER A 242 -12.69 -1.54 -1.31
CA SER A 242 -14.15 -1.65 -1.47
C SER A 242 -14.68 -1.18 -2.83
N PRO A 243 -14.07 -0.20 -3.55
CA PRO A 243 -14.50 0.16 -4.91
C PRO A 243 -14.36 -0.98 -5.93
N LEU A 244 -13.58 -2.02 -5.63
CA LEU A 244 -13.39 -3.18 -6.50
C LEU A 244 -14.51 -4.23 -6.33
N LEU A 245 -15.41 -4.06 -5.35
CA LEU A 245 -16.44 -5.04 -5.01
C LEU A 245 -17.32 -5.38 -6.21
N GLY A 246 -17.45 -6.68 -6.49
CA GLY A 246 -18.32 -7.17 -7.55
C GLY A 246 -17.81 -6.92 -8.98
N ARG A 247 -16.61 -6.37 -9.13
CA ARG A 247 -16.03 -6.00 -10.44
C ARG A 247 -14.97 -6.99 -10.89
N ARG A 248 -14.71 -7.01 -12.19
CA ARG A 248 -13.57 -7.71 -12.78
C ARG A 248 -12.34 -6.82 -12.74
N VAL A 249 -11.23 -7.35 -12.23
CA VAL A 249 -9.95 -6.63 -12.15
C VAL A 249 -8.94 -7.33 -13.04
N VAL A 250 -8.37 -6.58 -13.98
CA VAL A 250 -7.20 -6.97 -14.76
C VAL A 250 -6.00 -6.23 -14.20
N VAL A 251 -5.01 -6.93 -13.71
CA VAL A 251 -3.75 -6.37 -13.21
C VAL A 251 -2.73 -6.37 -14.36
N ALA A 252 -2.17 -5.21 -14.68
CA ALA A 252 -1.10 -5.07 -15.66
C ALA A 252 0.11 -4.39 -15.00
N THR A 253 1.16 -5.18 -14.76
CA THR A 253 2.37 -4.79 -14.02
C THR A 253 3.61 -5.25 -14.75
N ASP A 254 4.76 -4.84 -14.24
CA ASP A 254 6.01 -5.50 -14.54
C ASP A 254 5.86 -7.01 -14.32
N MET A 255 6.34 -7.80 -15.27
CA MET A 255 6.29 -9.27 -15.20
C MET A 255 7.46 -9.82 -14.37
N ASP A 256 7.77 -9.15 -13.26
CA ASP A 256 8.86 -9.46 -12.35
C ASP A 256 8.35 -9.89 -10.96
N GLY A 257 9.25 -10.12 -10.01
CA GLY A 257 8.89 -10.55 -8.65
C GLY A 257 7.92 -9.57 -7.95
N PRO A 258 8.28 -8.28 -7.82
CA PRO A 258 7.40 -7.25 -7.26
C PRO A 258 6.03 -7.10 -7.94
N GLY A 259 5.98 -7.09 -9.29
CA GLY A 259 4.72 -6.97 -10.02
C GLY A 259 3.80 -8.19 -9.81
N LEU A 260 4.37 -9.40 -9.81
CA LEU A 260 3.63 -10.62 -9.46
C LEU A 260 3.12 -10.61 -8.01
N ALA A 261 3.92 -10.08 -7.08
CA ALA A 261 3.51 -9.92 -5.68
C ALA A 261 2.37 -8.89 -5.54
N TYR A 262 2.37 -7.84 -6.35
CA TYR A 262 1.28 -6.87 -6.39
C TYR A 262 -0.02 -7.51 -6.90
N ALA A 263 0.04 -8.21 -8.03
CA ALA A 263 -1.12 -8.92 -8.58
C ALA A 263 -1.71 -9.95 -7.61
N SER A 264 -0.84 -10.73 -6.97
CA SER A 264 -1.26 -11.71 -5.95
C SER A 264 -1.92 -11.01 -4.76
N SER A 265 -1.38 -9.88 -4.29
CA SER A 265 -1.97 -9.12 -3.20
C SER A 265 -3.37 -8.58 -3.56
N ILE A 266 -3.58 -8.11 -4.78
CA ILE A 266 -4.91 -7.70 -5.24
C ILE A 266 -5.87 -8.89 -5.28
N ALA A 267 -5.43 -10.05 -5.77
CA ALA A 267 -6.22 -11.28 -5.79
C ALA A 267 -6.61 -11.77 -4.39
N ASP A 268 -5.71 -11.68 -3.41
CA ASP A 268 -5.94 -12.17 -2.06
C ASP A 268 -6.85 -11.24 -1.23
N TYR A 269 -6.67 -9.92 -1.35
CA TYR A 269 -7.27 -8.96 -0.42
C TYR A 269 -8.43 -8.14 -1.00
N SER A 270 -8.61 -8.11 -2.32
CA SER A 270 -9.72 -7.34 -2.90
C SER A 270 -11.06 -8.10 -2.83
N PRO A 271 -12.19 -7.39 -2.80
CA PRO A 271 -13.53 -7.97 -2.93
C PRO A 271 -13.99 -8.15 -4.39
N ALA A 272 -13.08 -8.10 -5.37
CA ALA A 272 -13.38 -8.27 -6.79
C ALA A 272 -13.98 -9.66 -7.11
N THR A 273 -14.86 -9.73 -8.11
CA THR A 273 -15.44 -11.01 -8.57
C THR A 273 -14.38 -11.90 -9.22
N SER A 274 -13.47 -11.30 -9.98
CA SER A 274 -12.33 -12.00 -10.57
C SER A 274 -11.11 -11.09 -10.64
N VAL A 275 -9.94 -11.72 -10.57
CA VAL A 275 -8.64 -11.06 -10.75
C VAL A 275 -7.83 -11.83 -11.78
N GLU A 276 -7.45 -11.13 -12.85
CA GLU A 276 -6.65 -11.65 -13.95
C GLU A 276 -5.36 -10.84 -14.09
N VAL A 277 -4.28 -11.46 -14.55
CA VAL A 277 -3.03 -10.78 -14.87
C VAL A 277 -2.90 -10.68 -16.38
N LEU A 278 -2.75 -9.46 -16.89
CA LEU A 278 -2.34 -9.19 -18.26
C LEU A 278 -0.82 -9.36 -18.37
N ARG A 279 -0.41 -10.46 -18.99
CA ARG A 279 0.98 -10.69 -19.37
C ARG A 279 1.34 -9.83 -20.55
N ILE A 280 2.32 -8.97 -20.37
CA ILE A 280 2.94 -8.24 -21.48
C ILE A 280 3.63 -9.28 -22.38
N PRO A 281 3.32 -9.31 -23.69
CA PRO A 281 3.93 -10.26 -24.61
C PRO A 281 5.46 -10.16 -24.58
N SER A 282 6.14 -11.31 -24.61
CA SER A 282 7.62 -11.37 -24.62
C SER A 282 8.24 -10.68 -25.83
N ALA A 283 7.49 -10.52 -26.92
CA ALA A 283 7.86 -9.72 -28.08
C ALA A 283 8.16 -8.25 -27.71
N PHE A 284 7.52 -7.72 -26.66
CA PHE A 284 7.76 -6.38 -26.16
C PHE A 284 8.72 -6.35 -24.96
N SER A 285 8.67 -7.37 -24.10
CA SER A 285 9.52 -7.48 -22.90
C SER A 285 10.27 -8.82 -22.84
N PRO A 286 11.36 -8.98 -23.60
CA PRO A 286 12.08 -10.25 -23.67
C PRO A 286 12.84 -10.60 -22.38
N GLN A 287 13.15 -9.63 -21.52
CA GLN A 287 13.92 -9.82 -20.29
C GLN A 287 13.07 -9.72 -19.01
N LEU A 288 11.75 -9.53 -19.15
CA LEU A 288 10.81 -9.17 -18.07
C LEU A 288 11.15 -7.81 -17.42
N GLY A 289 10.11 -7.08 -16.98
CA GLY A 289 10.27 -5.80 -16.26
C GLY A 289 9.96 -4.54 -17.06
N ASP A 290 9.34 -4.67 -18.25
CA ASP A 290 8.68 -3.51 -18.87
C ASP A 290 7.22 -3.44 -18.42
N ASP A 291 6.76 -2.23 -18.07
CA ASP A 291 5.35 -1.89 -17.98
C ASP A 291 4.85 -1.18 -19.25
N LEU A 292 3.56 -0.84 -19.28
CA LEU A 292 2.98 -0.07 -20.39
C LEU A 292 3.70 1.27 -20.63
N CYS A 293 4.23 1.91 -19.59
CA CYS A 293 4.95 3.16 -19.73
C CYS A 293 6.28 2.97 -20.46
N ASN A 294 7.02 1.91 -20.16
CA ASN A 294 8.25 1.58 -20.88
C ASN A 294 7.98 1.25 -22.35
N LEU A 295 6.84 0.63 -22.65
CA LEU A 295 6.42 0.37 -24.02
C LEU A 295 6.11 1.67 -24.79
N ASP A 296 5.36 2.58 -24.17
CA ASP A 296 5.01 3.90 -24.74
C ASP A 296 6.27 4.74 -25.01
N GLU A 297 7.23 4.75 -24.08
CA GLU A 297 8.51 5.44 -24.24
C GLU A 297 9.37 4.88 -25.39
N ARG A 298 9.23 3.60 -25.71
CA ARG A 298 9.87 2.96 -26.86
C ARG A 298 9.09 3.14 -28.17
N GLY A 299 7.95 3.81 -28.14
CA GLY A 299 7.11 4.07 -29.31
C GLY A 299 6.22 2.90 -29.73
N VAL A 300 5.98 1.92 -28.83
CA VAL A 300 4.96 0.89 -29.08
C VAL A 300 3.59 1.55 -29.08
N THR A 301 2.81 1.30 -30.13
CA THR A 301 1.46 1.85 -30.24
C THR A 301 0.43 0.93 -29.56
N PRO A 302 -0.72 1.49 -29.12
CA PRO A 302 -1.81 0.68 -28.57
C PRO A 302 -2.28 -0.41 -29.56
N ALA A 303 -2.32 -0.09 -30.86
CA ALA A 303 -2.74 -1.02 -31.90
C ALA A 303 -1.77 -2.21 -32.03
N GLN A 304 -0.46 -1.95 -32.01
CA GLN A 304 0.56 -3.02 -32.00
C GLN A 304 0.43 -3.88 -30.75
N PHE A 305 0.29 -3.26 -29.58
CA PHE A 305 0.15 -3.99 -28.32
C PHE A 305 -1.09 -4.89 -28.32
N ILE A 306 -2.25 -4.34 -28.68
CA ILE A 306 -3.52 -5.08 -28.72
C ILE A 306 -3.44 -6.22 -29.73
N ALA A 307 -2.92 -5.97 -30.94
CA ALA A 307 -2.78 -7.02 -31.96
C ALA A 307 -1.94 -8.20 -31.45
N THR A 308 -0.78 -7.92 -30.84
CA THR A 308 0.07 -8.97 -30.27
C THR A 308 -0.58 -9.70 -29.09
N VAL A 309 -1.31 -8.97 -28.23
CA VAL A 309 -2.08 -9.59 -27.13
C VAL A 309 -3.15 -10.52 -27.69
N LEU A 310 -3.89 -10.09 -28.71
CA LEU A 310 -4.94 -10.90 -29.35
C LEU A 310 -4.35 -12.12 -30.07
N ASP A 311 -3.23 -11.98 -30.77
CA ASP A 311 -2.57 -13.08 -31.49
C ASP A 311 -2.03 -14.16 -30.55
N SER A 312 -1.76 -13.82 -29.30
CA SER A 312 -1.30 -14.77 -28.29
C SER A 312 -2.42 -15.70 -27.73
N GLN A 313 -3.67 -15.51 -28.19
CA GLN A 313 -4.95 -16.29 -28.11
C GLN A 313 -5.29 -17.19 -26.90
N SER A 314 -4.46 -17.34 -25.87
CA SER A 314 -4.79 -18.13 -24.66
C SER A 314 -3.85 -17.92 -23.47
N HIS A 315 -2.80 -17.09 -23.59
CA HIS A 315 -1.80 -16.90 -22.53
C HIS A 315 -1.65 -15.46 -22.03
N ALA A 316 -2.25 -14.47 -22.70
CA ALA A 316 -2.14 -13.07 -22.29
C ALA A 316 -2.85 -12.77 -20.98
N LEU A 317 -4.02 -13.37 -20.72
CA LEU A 317 -4.75 -13.19 -19.47
C LEU A 317 -4.65 -14.46 -18.64
N VAL A 318 -4.06 -14.34 -17.45
CA VAL A 318 -3.94 -15.45 -16.49
C VAL A 318 -4.83 -15.17 -15.30
N LYS A 319 -5.84 -16.03 -15.11
CA LYS A 319 -6.76 -15.93 -13.98
C LYS A 319 -6.07 -16.33 -12.68
N LEU A 320 -6.11 -15.43 -11.69
CA LEU A 320 -5.68 -15.69 -10.30
C LEU A 320 -6.86 -16.09 -9.41
N ARG A 321 -8.03 -15.50 -9.65
CA ARG A 321 -9.30 -15.77 -8.96
C ARG A 321 -10.48 -15.51 -9.88
#